data_AF-A0A958DIR9-F1
#
_entry.id   AF-A0A958DIR9-F1
#
_cell.length_a   1.000
_cell.length_b   1.000
_cell.length_c   1.000
_cell.angle_alpha   90.00
_cell.angle_beta   90.00
_cell.angle_gamma   90.00
#
_symmetry.space_group_name_H-M   'P 1'
#
loop_
_entity.id
_entity.type
_entity.pdbx_description
1 polymer ?
#
loop_
_entity_poly.entity_id
_entity_poly.type
_entity_poly.pdbx_seq_one_letter_code
_entity_poly.pdbx_strand_id
1 'polypeptide(L)'
;LREGDKLQAVLPHQPAAGKLMYRVMLQKGAEQVALTGEAPLVLRYKGAVPLAVLLPHVLLMFLAMLYANRTALEALRRDGDYQRLMRWTIGLFLLGGFIFGPLVQKYAFGELWTGIPFGYDLTDNKTLIAMLGWLGAYFASRRNPAARWWVVAAGVLMLAVYLIPHSVLGSEIDYRK
;
A
#
# COMPACT_ATOMS: atom_id res chain seq x y z
N LEU A 1 -10.83 34.51 -0.74
CA LEU A 1 -11.29 35.31 0.40
C LEU A 1 -10.07 35.84 1.13
N ARG A 2 -10.01 37.15 1.44
CA ARG A 2 -8.93 37.71 2.25
C ARG A 2 -9.47 37.93 3.66
N GLU A 3 -8.79 37.39 4.65
CA GLU A 3 -9.14 37.55 6.06
C GLU A 3 -7.92 38.14 6.78
N GLY A 4 -7.93 39.47 6.97
CA GLY A 4 -6.77 40.24 7.43
C GLY A 4 -5.57 40.08 6.50
N ASP A 5 -4.48 39.53 7.03
CA ASP A 5 -3.23 39.27 6.31
C ASP A 5 -3.17 37.90 5.61
N LYS A 6 -4.24 37.10 5.67
CA LYS A 6 -4.30 35.78 5.06
C LYS A 6 -5.18 35.76 3.81
N LEU A 7 -4.70 35.10 2.75
CA LEU A 7 -5.51 34.72 1.60
C LEU A 7 -5.97 33.27 1.77
N GLN A 8 -7.28 33.05 1.68
CA GLN A 8 -7.92 31.75 1.86
C GLN A 8 -8.78 31.40 0.63
N ALA A 9 -8.80 30.12 0.28
CA ALA A 9 -9.69 29.56 -0.72
C ALA A 9 -10.32 28.29 -0.15
N VAL A 10 -11.62 28.11 -0.38
CA VAL A 10 -12.34 26.89 0.01
C VAL A 10 -12.34 25.96 -1.20
N LEU A 11 -11.82 24.75 -1.03
CA LEU A 11 -11.90 23.72 -2.04
C LEU A 11 -13.23 22.99 -1.91
N PRO A 12 -13.91 22.63 -3.02
CA PRO A 12 -15.18 21.94 -2.94
C PRO A 12 -14.99 20.57 -2.28
N HIS A 13 -15.95 20.16 -1.46
CA HIS A 13 -15.97 18.80 -0.92
C HIS A 13 -16.10 17.81 -2.09
N GLN A 14 -15.30 16.74 -2.06
CA GLN A 14 -15.39 15.65 -3.04
C GLN A 14 -15.76 14.33 -2.35
N PRO A 15 -16.42 13.39 -3.03
CA PRO A 15 -16.63 12.04 -2.51
C PRO A 15 -15.28 11.32 -2.30
N ALA A 16 -15.32 10.19 -1.58
CA ALA A 16 -14.14 9.35 -1.38
C ALA A 16 -13.50 8.97 -2.75
N ALA A 17 -12.17 8.94 -2.80
CA ALA A 17 -11.36 8.85 -4.02
C ALA A 17 -11.44 10.02 -5.02
N GLY A 18 -12.25 11.05 -4.76
CA GLY A 18 -12.25 12.26 -5.57
C GLY A 18 -10.87 12.90 -5.62
N LYS A 19 -10.46 13.36 -6.81
CA LYS A 19 -9.19 14.05 -7.04
C LYS A 19 -9.48 15.51 -7.42
N LEU A 20 -8.71 16.43 -6.86
CA LEU A 20 -8.74 17.87 -7.19
C LEU A 20 -7.35 18.28 -7.62
N MET A 21 -7.23 18.73 -8.86
CA MET A 21 -6.03 19.37 -9.37
C MET A 21 -6.20 20.88 -9.26
N TYR A 22 -5.26 21.57 -8.63
CA TYR A 22 -5.31 23.01 -8.47
C TYR A 22 -3.93 23.64 -8.60
N ARG A 23 -3.91 24.91 -8.98
CA ARG A 23 -2.72 25.76 -8.99
C ARG A 23 -3.04 27.01 -8.20
N VAL A 24 -2.06 27.46 -7.41
CA VAL A 24 -2.21 28.69 -6.64
C VAL A 24 -1.45 29.79 -7.36
N MET A 25 -2.20 30.77 -7.88
CA MET A 25 -1.65 31.95 -8.55
C MET A 25 -1.88 33.17 -7.66
N LEU A 26 -0.83 33.93 -7.39
CA LEU A 26 -0.91 35.23 -6.72
C LEU A 26 -0.95 36.31 -7.80
N GLN A 27 -1.95 37.20 -7.75
CA GLN A 27 -2.07 38.32 -8.68
C GLN A 27 -2.01 39.63 -7.91
N LYS A 28 -1.17 40.56 -8.37
CA LYS A 28 -1.09 41.94 -7.87
C LYS A 28 -1.08 42.89 -9.07
N GLY A 29 -2.24 43.47 -9.39
CA GLY A 29 -2.40 44.29 -10.59
C GLY A 29 -2.24 43.44 -11.87
N ALA A 30 -1.28 43.81 -12.72
CA ALA A 30 -0.96 43.09 -13.95
C ALA A 30 0.04 41.94 -13.77
N GLU A 31 0.73 41.87 -12.62
CA GLU A 31 1.69 40.80 -12.34
C GLU A 31 0.98 39.59 -11.75
N GLN A 32 1.31 38.41 -12.29
CA GLN A 32 0.82 37.12 -11.80
C GLN A 32 2.01 36.18 -11.55
N VAL A 33 2.07 35.60 -10.35
CA VAL A 33 3.13 34.67 -9.93
C VAL A 33 2.50 33.35 -9.50
N ALA A 34 2.97 32.25 -10.05
CA ALA A 34 2.56 30.91 -9.61
C ALA A 34 3.30 30.54 -8.32
N LEU A 35 2.56 30.33 -7.22
CA LEU A 35 3.15 29.87 -5.95
C LEU A 35 3.50 28.39 -5.96
N THR A 36 2.83 27.61 -6.81
CA THR A 36 2.99 26.15 -6.92
C THR A 36 3.86 25.72 -8.10
N GLY A 37 4.47 26.66 -8.83
CA GLY A 37 5.22 26.38 -10.05
C GLY A 37 4.32 25.91 -11.22
N GLU A 38 4.92 25.26 -12.22
CA GLU A 38 4.21 24.78 -13.42
C GLU A 38 3.42 23.49 -13.19
N ALA A 39 3.82 22.66 -12.23
CA ALA A 39 3.14 21.42 -11.92
C ALA A 39 1.87 21.69 -11.09
N PRO A 40 0.69 21.17 -11.48
CA PRO A 40 -0.50 21.27 -10.65
C PRO A 40 -0.35 20.42 -9.38
N LEU A 41 -0.83 20.93 -8.25
CA LEU A 41 -0.95 20.13 -7.04
C LEU A 41 -2.17 19.23 -7.14
N VAL A 42 -2.02 17.95 -6.77
CA VAL A 42 -3.09 16.95 -6.78
C VAL A 42 -3.45 16.59 -5.34
N LEU A 43 -4.68 16.87 -4.94
CA LEU A 43 -5.27 16.39 -3.68
C LEU A 43 -6.17 15.19 -3.97
N ARG A 44 -6.13 14.18 -3.10
CA ARG A 44 -7.03 13.03 -3.13
C ARG A 44 -7.82 12.97 -1.83
N TYR A 45 -9.14 12.86 -1.93
CA TYR A 45 -10.03 12.78 -0.79
C TYR A 45 -10.09 11.33 -0.31
N LYS A 46 -9.84 11.12 0.98
CA LYS A 46 -9.92 9.81 1.63
C LYS A 46 -11.22 9.75 2.43
N GLY A 47 -12.01 8.70 2.20
CA GLY A 47 -13.18 8.39 3.01
C GLY A 47 -12.80 8.00 4.45
N ALA A 48 -13.75 8.16 5.37
CA ALA A 48 -13.58 7.70 6.75
C ALA A 48 -13.55 6.17 6.78
N VAL A 49 -12.45 5.59 7.26
CA VAL A 49 -12.32 4.13 7.43
C VAL A 49 -12.75 3.77 8.85
N PRO A 50 -13.74 2.88 9.04
CA PRO A 50 -14.14 2.44 10.38
C PRO A 50 -12.96 1.83 11.14
N LEU A 51 -12.78 2.24 12.40
CA LEU A 51 -11.69 1.74 13.24
C LEU A 51 -11.76 0.22 13.44
N ALA A 52 -12.99 -0.33 13.48
CA ALA A 52 -13.23 -1.77 13.57
C ALA A 52 -12.70 -2.58 12.37
N VAL A 53 -12.39 -1.93 11.24
CA VAL A 53 -11.79 -2.56 10.05
C VAL A 53 -10.30 -2.23 9.97
N LEU A 54 -9.95 -0.96 10.23
CA LEU A 54 -8.57 -0.50 10.18
C LEU A 54 -7.69 -1.17 11.25
N LEU A 55 -8.18 -1.29 12.48
CA LEU A 55 -7.38 -1.82 13.58
C LEU A 55 -7.06 -3.32 13.40
N PRO A 56 -8.02 -4.20 13.02
CA PRO A 56 -7.70 -5.58 12.66
C PRO A 56 -6.77 -5.67 11.45
N HIS A 57 -6.96 -4.84 10.41
CA HIS A 57 -6.07 -4.80 9.24
C HIS A 57 -4.62 -4.57 9.67
N VAL A 58 -4.39 -3.47 10.40
CA VAL A 58 -3.05 -3.08 10.85
C VAL A 58 -2.43 -4.17 11.72
N LEU A 59 -3.18 -4.68 12.71
CA LEU A 59 -2.70 -5.75 13.58
C LEU A 59 -2.29 -7.00 12.79
N LEU A 60 -3.12 -7.45 11.84
CA LEU A 60 -2.83 -8.62 11.01
C LEU A 60 -1.59 -8.40 10.13
N MET A 61 -1.44 -7.21 9.55
CA MET A 61 -0.26 -6.87 8.73
C MET A 61 1.03 -6.87 9.57
N PHE A 62 1.01 -6.26 10.76
CA PHE A 62 2.15 -6.30 11.67
C PHE A 62 2.51 -7.71 12.11
N LEU A 63 1.51 -8.53 12.46
CA LEU A 63 1.73 -9.93 12.81
C LEU A 63 2.27 -10.72 11.62
N ALA A 64 1.75 -10.51 10.41
CA ALA A 64 2.26 -11.14 9.20
C ALA A 64 3.73 -10.80 8.95
N MET A 65 4.12 -9.52 9.08
CA MET A 65 5.51 -9.08 8.93
C MET A 65 6.43 -9.65 10.02
N LEU A 66 5.96 -9.71 11.27
CA LEU A 66 6.71 -10.31 12.37
C LEU A 66 6.97 -11.80 12.12
N TYR A 67 5.92 -12.56 11.75
CA TYR A 67 6.03 -13.98 11.44
C TYR A 67 6.86 -14.22 10.18
N ALA A 68 6.75 -13.37 9.15
CA ALA A 68 7.58 -13.42 7.95
C ALA A 68 9.07 -13.34 8.28
N ASN A 69 9.47 -12.33 9.06
CA ASN A 69 10.85 -12.16 9.50
C ASN A 69 11.32 -13.34 10.36
N ARG A 70 10.49 -13.79 11.31
CA ARG A 70 10.80 -14.95 12.15
C ARG A 70 10.97 -16.23 11.33
N THR A 71 10.15 -16.42 10.30
CA THR A 71 10.19 -17.56 9.37
C THR A 71 11.48 -17.53 8.54
N ALA A 72 11.83 -16.37 7.98
CA ALA A 72 13.06 -16.20 7.20
C ALA A 72 14.32 -16.45 8.05
N LEU A 73 14.34 -15.94 9.29
CA LEU A 73 15.43 -16.20 10.24
C LEU A 73 15.51 -17.68 10.65
N GLU A 74 14.37 -18.35 10.85
CA GLU A 74 14.37 -19.79 11.14
C GLU A 74 14.89 -20.61 9.97
N ALA A 75 14.57 -20.22 8.73
CA ALA A 75 15.05 -20.89 7.53
C ALA A 75 16.58 -20.79 7.31
N LEU A 76 17.24 -19.81 7.94
CA LEU A 76 18.71 -19.71 7.93
C LEU A 76 19.37 -20.78 8.81
N ARG A 77 18.68 -21.25 9.85
CA ARG A 77 19.17 -22.32 10.73
C ARG A 77 19.09 -23.65 9.98
N ARG A 78 20.16 -24.46 10.07
CA ARG A 78 20.21 -25.77 9.38
C ARG A 78 19.14 -26.74 9.89
N ASP A 79 18.83 -26.69 11.17
CA ASP A 79 17.88 -27.59 11.84
C ASP A 79 16.55 -26.90 12.19
N GLY A 80 16.27 -25.74 11.58
CA GLY A 80 15.09 -24.94 11.91
C GLY A 80 13.82 -25.48 11.24
N ASP A 81 12.76 -25.69 12.03
CA ASP A 81 11.42 -25.98 11.50
C ASP A 81 10.65 -24.67 11.25
N TYR A 82 10.78 -24.16 10.03
CA TYR A 82 10.11 -22.95 9.58
C TYR A 82 8.72 -23.22 8.96
N GLN A 83 8.31 -24.47 8.77
CA GLN A 83 7.07 -24.81 8.03
C GLN A 83 5.81 -24.33 8.76
N ARG A 84 5.79 -24.46 10.09
CA ARG A 84 4.66 -23.97 10.90
C ARG A 84 4.58 -22.44 10.86
N LEU A 85 5.72 -21.76 10.97
CA LEU A 85 5.80 -20.29 10.94
C LEU A 85 5.41 -19.74 9.56
N MET A 86 5.80 -20.43 8.48
CA MET A 86 5.42 -20.08 7.11
C MET A 86 3.90 -20.16 6.89
N ARG A 87 3.24 -21.20 7.40
CA ARG A 87 1.77 -21.31 7.33
C ARG A 87 1.07 -20.17 8.06
N TRP A 88 1.57 -19.79 9.24
CA TRP A 88 1.06 -18.62 9.97
C TRP A 88 1.30 -17.32 9.21
N THR A 89 2.48 -17.14 8.62
CA THR A 89 2.82 -15.97 7.81
C THR A 89 1.84 -15.82 6.65
N ILE A 90 1.63 -16.88 5.86
CA ILE A 90 0.71 -16.87 4.72
C ILE A 90 -0.73 -16.61 5.19
N GLY A 91 -1.18 -17.29 6.25
CA GLY A 91 -2.54 -17.11 6.78
C GLY A 91 -2.79 -15.67 7.25
N LEU A 92 -1.91 -15.12 8.10
CA LEU A 92 -2.02 -13.75 8.60
C LEU A 92 -1.94 -12.73 7.46
N PHE A 93 -1.03 -12.95 6.50
CA PHE A 93 -0.86 -12.05 5.36
C PHE A 93 -2.06 -12.09 4.41
N LEU A 94 -2.69 -13.25 4.24
CA LEU A 94 -3.90 -13.39 3.43
C LEU A 94 -5.07 -12.66 4.08
N LEU A 95 -5.27 -12.85 5.38
CA LEU A 95 -6.31 -12.13 6.13
C LEU A 95 -6.05 -10.62 6.12
N GLY A 96 -4.84 -10.18 6.45
CA GLY A 96 -4.47 -8.78 6.51
C GLY A 96 -4.49 -8.10 5.14
N GLY A 97 -3.82 -8.69 4.16
CA GLY A 97 -3.58 -8.09 2.85
C GLY A 97 -4.69 -8.29 1.82
N PHE A 98 -5.41 -9.42 1.84
CA PHE A 98 -6.41 -9.76 0.82
C PHE A 98 -7.87 -9.76 1.32
N ILE A 99 -8.09 -9.70 2.63
CA ILE A 99 -9.44 -9.53 3.18
C ILE A 99 -9.58 -8.12 3.75
N PHE A 100 -8.79 -7.80 4.77
CA PHE A 100 -8.89 -6.51 5.45
C PHE A 100 -8.32 -5.35 4.63
N GLY A 101 -7.28 -5.58 3.81
CA GLY A 101 -6.72 -4.58 2.90
C GLY A 101 -7.77 -4.04 1.93
N PRO A 102 -8.41 -4.90 1.11
CA PRO A 102 -9.51 -4.52 0.24
C PRO A 102 -10.67 -3.82 0.94
N LEU A 103 -11.02 -4.27 2.16
CA LEU A 103 -12.06 -3.61 2.95
C LEU A 103 -11.67 -2.18 3.32
N VAL A 104 -10.45 -1.97 3.84
CA VAL A 104 -9.92 -0.62 4.13
C VAL A 104 -9.91 0.23 2.86
N GLN A 105 -9.52 -0.35 1.72
CA GLN A 105 -9.51 0.33 0.43
C GLN A 105 -10.91 0.77 -0.02
N LYS A 106 -11.91 -0.11 0.13
CA LYS A 106 -13.30 0.19 -0.18
C LYS A 106 -13.83 1.35 0.64
N TYR A 107 -13.55 1.38 1.94
CA TYR A 107 -13.96 2.51 2.79
C TYR A 107 -13.20 3.80 2.46
N ALA A 108 -11.92 3.70 2.12
CA ALA A 108 -11.09 4.86 1.80
C ALA A 108 -11.38 5.46 0.42
N PHE A 109 -11.66 4.62 -0.57
CA PHE A 109 -11.62 4.97 -1.99
C PHE A 109 -12.76 4.39 -2.84
N GLY A 110 -13.71 3.66 -2.25
CA GLY A 110 -14.86 3.09 -2.95
C GLY A 110 -14.61 1.75 -3.66
N GLU A 111 -13.36 1.42 -3.95
CA GLU A 111 -12.96 0.19 -4.65
C GLU A 111 -12.38 -0.86 -3.71
N LEU A 112 -12.71 -2.14 -3.93
CA LEU A 112 -12.14 -3.25 -3.14
C LEU A 112 -10.72 -3.60 -3.56
N TRP A 113 -10.43 -3.60 -4.87
CA TRP A 113 -9.13 -3.99 -5.39
C TRP A 113 -8.87 -3.26 -6.70
N THR A 114 -7.69 -2.67 -6.80
CA THR A 114 -7.25 -1.87 -7.94
C THR A 114 -5.90 -2.33 -8.49
N GLY A 115 -5.39 -3.47 -8.03
CA GLY A 115 -4.25 -4.16 -8.61
C GLY A 115 -4.65 -5.07 -9.78
N ILE A 116 -3.67 -5.79 -10.32
CA ILE A 116 -3.87 -6.75 -11.41
C ILE A 116 -4.88 -7.83 -10.95
N PRO A 117 -5.85 -8.24 -11.79
CA PRO A 117 -6.06 -7.86 -13.20
C PRO A 117 -6.95 -6.63 -13.43
N PHE A 118 -7.51 -6.02 -12.39
CA PHE A 118 -8.53 -4.97 -12.50
C PHE A 118 -7.94 -3.55 -12.59
N GLY A 119 -6.67 -3.38 -12.25
CA GLY A 119 -5.95 -2.12 -12.38
C GLY A 119 -4.44 -2.26 -12.17
N TYR A 120 -3.76 -1.13 -11.93
CA TYR A 120 -2.31 -1.05 -11.79
C TYR A 120 -1.88 -0.37 -10.49
N ASP A 121 -2.71 -0.40 -9.45
CA ASP A 121 -2.35 0.19 -8.17
C ASP A 121 -1.15 -0.51 -7.54
N LEU A 122 -0.16 0.31 -7.16
CA LEU A 122 1.10 -0.17 -6.63
C LEU A 122 0.92 -0.93 -5.32
N THR A 123 0.01 -0.49 -4.45
CA THR A 123 -0.17 -1.07 -3.11
C THR A 123 -0.75 -2.47 -3.19
N ASP A 124 -1.76 -2.64 -4.05
CA ASP A 124 -2.36 -3.95 -4.33
C ASP A 124 -1.36 -4.89 -5.02
N ASN A 125 -0.63 -4.38 -6.03
CA ASN A 125 0.36 -5.19 -6.76
C ASN A 125 1.54 -5.61 -5.88
N LYS A 126 2.01 -4.74 -4.98
CA LYS A 126 3.03 -5.07 -3.98
C LYS A 126 2.57 -6.23 -3.09
N THR A 127 1.34 -6.14 -2.58
CA THR A 127 0.73 -7.18 -1.74
C THR A 127 0.61 -8.50 -2.51
N LEU A 128 0.22 -8.43 -3.79
CA LEU A 128 0.16 -9.59 -4.69
C LEU A 128 1.53 -10.25 -4.91
N ILE A 129 2.55 -9.47 -5.27
CA ILE A 129 3.91 -9.97 -5.50
C ILE A 129 4.47 -10.63 -4.24
N ALA A 130 4.30 -10.00 -3.07
CA ALA A 130 4.75 -10.57 -1.81
C ALA A 130 4.05 -11.90 -1.50
N MET A 131 2.74 -11.99 -1.75
CA MET A 131 1.98 -13.22 -1.54
C MET A 131 2.43 -14.34 -2.48
N LEU A 132 2.62 -14.03 -3.77
CA LEU A 132 3.13 -15.00 -4.75
C LEU A 132 4.53 -15.51 -4.36
N GLY A 133 5.40 -14.64 -3.84
CA GLY A 133 6.69 -15.05 -3.29
C GLY A 133 6.56 -16.05 -2.15
N TRP A 134 5.67 -15.79 -1.18
CA TRP A 134 5.41 -16.69 -0.06
C TRP A 134 4.77 -18.02 -0.48
N LEU A 135 3.81 -17.99 -1.40
CA LEU A 135 3.22 -19.22 -1.95
C LEU A 135 4.25 -20.03 -2.74
N GLY A 136 5.09 -19.37 -3.54
CA GLY A 136 6.20 -20.00 -4.25
C GLY A 136 7.17 -20.69 -3.29
N ALA A 137 7.57 -20.00 -2.21
CA ALA A 137 8.40 -20.57 -1.16
C ALA A 137 7.74 -21.76 -0.47
N TYR A 138 6.43 -21.69 -0.20
CA TYR A 138 5.66 -22.78 0.38
C TYR A 138 5.66 -24.04 -0.49
N PHE A 139 5.37 -23.90 -1.78
CA PHE A 139 5.34 -25.04 -2.70
C PHE A 139 6.75 -25.61 -2.95
N ALA A 140 7.78 -24.77 -3.07
CA ALA A 140 9.15 -25.21 -3.21
C ALA A 140 9.62 -25.99 -1.96
N SER A 141 9.31 -25.47 -0.77
CA SER A 141 9.67 -26.09 0.51
C SER A 141 8.92 -27.39 0.81
N ARG A 142 7.75 -27.63 0.20
CA ARG A 142 7.07 -28.93 0.29
C ARG A 142 7.75 -30.01 -0.55
N ARG A 143 8.43 -29.64 -1.63
CA ARG A 143 9.05 -30.60 -2.57
C ARG A 143 10.50 -30.93 -2.22
N ASN A 144 11.24 -30.01 -1.59
CA ASN A 144 12.65 -30.23 -1.28
C ASN A 144 13.07 -29.50 0.03
N PRO A 145 13.66 -30.20 1.02
CA PRO A 145 14.22 -29.58 2.23
C PRO A 145 15.30 -28.53 1.97
N ALA A 146 16.04 -28.63 0.85
CA ALA A 146 17.04 -27.64 0.46
C ALA A 146 16.42 -26.30 -0.01
N ALA A 147 15.10 -26.22 -0.17
CA ALA A 147 14.40 -25.02 -0.60
C ALA A 147 14.26 -23.94 0.50
N ARG A 148 14.93 -24.08 1.65
CA ARG A 148 15.01 -23.03 2.68
C ARG A 148 15.42 -21.65 2.14
N TRP A 149 16.25 -21.61 1.08
CA TRP A 149 16.64 -20.36 0.43
C TRP A 149 15.47 -19.65 -0.27
N TRP A 150 14.44 -20.37 -0.71
CA TRP A 150 13.22 -19.75 -1.24
C TRP A 150 12.46 -19.01 -0.14
N VAL A 151 12.48 -19.52 1.08
CA VAL A 151 11.83 -18.89 2.24
C VAL A 151 12.56 -17.63 2.65
N VAL A 152 13.90 -17.67 2.64
CA VAL A 152 14.73 -16.48 2.86
C VAL A 152 14.48 -15.44 1.78
N ALA A 153 14.44 -15.86 0.51
CA ALA A 153 14.14 -14.97 -0.62
C ALA A 153 12.75 -14.33 -0.50
N ALA A 154 11.73 -15.09 -0.10
CA ALA A 154 10.39 -14.55 0.15
C ALA A 154 10.35 -13.53 1.29
N GLY A 155 11.10 -13.76 2.39
CA GLY A 155 11.26 -12.79 3.47
C GLY A 155 11.92 -11.49 3.01
N VAL A 156 13.01 -11.60 2.25
CA VAL A 156 13.70 -10.44 1.66
C VAL A 156 12.80 -9.70 0.67
N LEU A 157 12.07 -10.42 -0.20
CA LEU A 157 11.11 -9.83 -1.13
C LEU A 157 10.04 -9.03 -0.38
N MET A 158 9.45 -9.60 0.67
CA MET A 158 8.45 -8.91 1.48
C MET A 158 9.03 -7.65 2.12
N LEU A 159 10.24 -7.72 2.71
CA LEU A 159 10.92 -6.55 3.25
C LEU A 159 11.15 -5.48 2.18
N ALA A 160 11.68 -5.85 1.01
CA ALA A 160 11.94 -4.93 -0.09
C ALA A 160 10.65 -4.24 -0.57
N VAL A 161 9.58 -5.01 -0.75
CA VAL A 161 8.26 -4.52 -1.17
C VAL A 161 7.70 -3.47 -0.20
N TYR A 162 7.80 -3.72 1.11
CA TYR A 162 7.29 -2.81 2.15
C TYR A 162 8.25 -1.68 2.52
N LEU A 163 9.52 -1.74 2.10
CA LEU A 163 10.47 -0.65 2.26
C LEU A 163 10.27 0.44 1.19
N ILE A 164 9.73 0.09 0.02
CA ILE A 164 9.42 1.06 -1.03
C ILE A 164 8.30 2.00 -0.54
N PRO A 165 8.57 3.30 -0.34
CA PRO A 165 7.56 4.23 0.17
C PRO A 165 6.35 4.30 -0.77
N HIS A 166 5.14 4.36 -0.21
CA HIS A 166 3.91 4.51 -0.99
C HIS A 166 3.81 5.86 -1.72
N SER A 167 4.69 6.83 -1.40
CA SER A 167 4.71 8.16 -2.00
C SER A 167 5.39 8.24 -3.36
N VAL A 168 6.13 7.19 -3.78
CA VAL A 168 6.93 7.28 -5.02
C VAL A 168 6.07 7.04 -6.26
N LEU A 169 4.98 6.26 -6.15
CA LEU A 169 4.22 5.74 -7.28
C LEU A 169 2.77 5.38 -6.86
N GLY A 170 2.08 6.24 -6.11
CA GLY A 170 0.62 6.08 -5.93
C GLY A 170 -0.05 6.15 -7.31
N SER A 171 -1.11 5.36 -7.55
CA SER A 171 -1.80 5.28 -8.84
C SER A 171 -2.17 6.65 -9.42
N GLU A 172 -1.28 7.17 -10.28
CA GLU A 172 -1.54 8.26 -11.20
C GLU A 172 -2.46 7.69 -12.28
N ILE A 173 -3.75 8.03 -12.18
CA ILE A 173 -4.67 7.83 -13.30
C ILE A 173 -4.35 8.97 -14.26
N ASP A 174 -3.75 8.63 -15.39
CA ASP A 174 -3.53 9.55 -16.51
C ASP A 174 -4.88 9.83 -17.17
N TYR A 175 -5.41 11.05 -17.01
CA TYR A 175 -6.67 11.50 -17.60
C TYR A 175 -6.55 11.82 -19.11
N ARG A 176 -5.60 11.21 -19.83
CA ARG A 176 -5.40 11.39 -21.27
C ARG A 176 -6.17 10.39 -22.15
N LYS A 177 -7.14 9.65 -21.62
CA LYS A 177 -8.13 8.91 -22.42
C LYS A 177 -9.52 8.99 -21.79
#